data_AF-A0A7X0XUP7-F1
#
_entry.id   AF-A0A7X0XUP7-F1
#
_cell.length_a   1.000
_cell.length_b   1.000
_cell.length_c   1.000
_cell.angle_alpha   90.00
_cell.angle_beta   90.00
_cell.angle_gamma   90.00
#
_symmetry.space_group_name_H-M   'P 1'
#
loop_
_entity.id
_entity.type
_entity.pdbx_description
1 polymer ?
#
loop_
_entity_poly.entity_id
_entity_poly.type
_entity_poly.pdbx_seq_one_letter_code
_entity_poly.pdbx_strand_id
1 'polypeptide(L)'
;MKHQQTKNLEATILKTEQPRIEKYLTYNYVGIHDVTLTGSHTNPTGVIHIAGYVNDNPTLTFDAGIYDDHFETALDPTSKDFPLLKNKDRSVKTVSEIEAEEGKN
;
A
#
# COMPACT_ATOMS: atom_id res chain seq x y z
N MET A 1 -17.09 17.68 16.50
CA MET A 1 -15.66 18.03 16.54
C MET A 1 -14.78 16.79 16.41
N LYS A 2 -14.79 15.82 17.34
CA LYS A 2 -13.97 14.59 17.28
C LYS A 2 -14.09 13.81 15.95
N HIS A 3 -15.31 13.59 15.47
CA HIS A 3 -15.55 12.86 14.20
C HIS A 3 -14.97 13.57 12.96
N GLN A 4 -14.92 14.90 12.94
CA GLN A 4 -14.30 15.65 11.83
C GLN A 4 -12.78 15.55 11.90
N GLN A 5 -12.21 15.58 13.11
CA GLN A 5 -10.77 15.42 13.33
C GLN A 5 -10.28 14.04 12.87
N THR A 6 -11.03 12.97 13.20
CA THR A 6 -10.71 11.60 12.74
C THR A 6 -10.78 11.47 11.22
N LYS A 7 -11.81 12.02 10.58
CA LYS A 7 -11.93 12.01 9.10
C LYS A 7 -10.80 12.78 8.41
N ASN A 8 -10.39 13.92 8.98
CA ASN A 8 -9.29 14.70 8.43
C ASN A 8 -7.94 13.96 8.57
N LEU A 9 -7.74 13.26 9.69
CA LEU A 9 -6.54 12.44 9.92
C LEU A 9 -6.47 11.27 8.93
N GLU A 10 -7.57 10.52 8.78
CA GLU A 10 -7.65 9.43 7.81
C GLU A 10 -7.38 9.92 6.39
N ALA A 11 -8.05 10.99 5.95
CA ALA A 11 -7.81 11.56 4.62
C ALA A 11 -6.35 12.00 4.42
N THR A 12 -5.69 12.48 5.47
CA THR A 12 -4.28 12.85 5.43
C THR A 12 -3.40 11.61 5.28
N ILE A 13 -3.63 10.57 6.07
CA ILE A 13 -2.90 9.30 5.99
C ILE A 13 -3.05 8.68 4.59
N LEU A 14 -4.29 8.54 4.11
CA LEU A 14 -4.55 7.97 2.79
C LEU A 14 -3.84 8.76 1.69
N LYS A 15 -3.91 10.10 1.73
CA LYS A 15 -3.25 10.95 0.74
C LYS A 15 -1.71 10.84 0.78
N THR A 16 -1.14 10.72 1.97
CA THR A 16 0.32 10.60 2.15
C THR A 16 0.83 9.23 1.66
N GLU A 17 0.11 8.16 1.98
CA GLU A 17 0.59 6.80 1.71
C GLU A 17 0.19 6.26 0.33
N GLN A 18 -0.87 6.80 -0.29
CA GLN A 18 -1.30 6.40 -1.64
C GLN A 18 -0.15 6.34 -2.67
N PRO A 19 0.66 7.39 -2.88
CA PRO A 19 1.75 7.33 -3.85
C PRO A 19 2.83 6.28 -3.49
N ARG A 20 3.04 5.98 -2.20
CA ARG A 20 4.01 4.98 -1.76
C ARG A 20 3.52 3.56 -2.02
N ILE A 21 2.26 3.29 -1.68
CA ILE A 21 1.61 1.99 -1.94
C ILE A 21 1.50 1.73 -3.45
N GLU A 22 1.10 2.74 -4.24
CA GLU A 22 1.08 2.68 -5.70
C GLU A 22 2.46 2.32 -6.27
N LYS A 23 3.50 3.04 -5.83
CA LYS A 23 4.88 2.79 -6.28
C LYS A 23 5.33 1.37 -5.94
N TYR A 24 5.11 0.92 -4.71
CA TYR A 24 5.47 -0.44 -4.30
C TYR A 24 4.76 -1.52 -5.12
N LEU A 25 3.45 -1.40 -5.30
CA LEU A 25 2.65 -2.38 -6.04
C LEU A 25 3.06 -2.41 -7.51
N THR A 26 3.12 -1.25 -8.17
CA THR A 26 3.49 -1.15 -9.59
C THR A 26 4.93 -1.58 -9.85
N TYR A 27 5.86 -1.34 -8.91
CA TYR A 27 7.25 -1.77 -9.04
C TYR A 27 7.42 -3.27 -8.77
N ASN A 28 6.82 -3.82 -7.73
CA ASN A 28 7.09 -5.18 -7.28
C ASN A 28 6.16 -6.25 -7.86
N TYR A 29 4.98 -5.90 -8.36
CA TYR A 29 3.97 -6.86 -8.84
C TYR A 29 3.77 -6.76 -10.37
N VAL A 30 3.47 -7.90 -10.99
CA VAL A 30 3.19 -7.98 -12.43
C VAL A 30 1.77 -7.50 -12.72
N GLY A 31 1.61 -6.62 -13.70
CA GLY A 31 0.29 -6.28 -14.25
C GLY A 31 -0.58 -5.40 -13.35
N ILE A 32 0.01 -4.70 -12.36
CA ILE A 32 -0.68 -3.62 -11.65
C ILE A 32 -0.64 -2.36 -12.50
N HIS A 33 -1.81 -1.75 -12.74
CA HIS A 33 -1.95 -0.49 -13.47
C HIS A 33 -2.81 0.54 -12.74
N ASP A 34 -3.61 0.13 -11.75
CA ASP A 34 -4.41 1.01 -10.90
C ASP A 34 -4.42 0.50 -9.46
N VAL A 35 -4.49 1.42 -8.49
CA VAL A 35 -4.60 1.11 -7.06
C VAL A 35 -5.64 2.03 -6.47
N THR A 36 -6.63 1.46 -5.78
CA THR A 36 -7.66 2.22 -5.07
C THR A 36 -7.61 1.92 -3.58
N LEU A 37 -7.40 2.95 -2.76
CA LEU A 37 -7.48 2.86 -1.31
C LEU A 37 -8.93 2.98 -0.85
N THR A 38 -9.38 2.07 -0.01
CA THR A 38 -10.78 2.03 0.49
C THR A 38 -10.96 2.62 1.88
N GLY A 39 -9.87 2.74 2.65
CA GLY A 39 -9.90 3.31 4.00
C GLY A 39 -8.75 2.84 4.86
N SER A 40 -8.71 3.37 6.08
CA SER A 40 -7.74 2.99 7.10
C SER A 40 -8.41 2.29 8.28
N HIS A 41 -7.68 1.41 8.94
CA HIS A 41 -8.07 0.85 10.22
C HIS A 41 -6.86 0.64 11.11
N THR A 42 -7.08 0.55 12.42
CA THR A 42 -6.02 0.25 13.38
C THR A 42 -6.19 -1.17 13.87
N ASN A 43 -5.15 -1.99 13.74
CA ASN A 43 -5.19 -3.36 14.22
C ASN A 43 -5.11 -3.40 15.77
N PRO A 44 -5.33 -4.56 16.42
CA PRO A 44 -5.30 -4.66 17.89
C PRO A 44 -3.97 -4.25 18.55
N THR A 45 -2.86 -4.26 17.80
CA THR A 45 -1.54 -3.86 18.31
C THR A 45 -1.28 -2.36 18.16
N GLY A 46 -2.22 -1.60 17.57
CA GLY A 46 -2.08 -0.15 17.38
C GLY A 46 -1.45 0.27 16.06
N VAL A 47 -1.12 -0.68 15.17
CA VAL A 47 -0.55 -0.37 13.84
C VAL A 47 -1.67 0.10 12.92
N ILE A 48 -1.41 1.17 12.16
CA ILE A 48 -2.34 1.67 11.15
C ILE A 48 -2.17 0.84 9.88
N HIS A 49 -3.29 0.42 9.33
CA HIS A 49 -3.41 -0.39 8.15
C HIS A 49 -4.26 0.35 7.11
N ILE A 50 -3.86 0.28 5.85
CA ILE A 50 -4.59 0.83 4.71
C ILE A 50 -5.09 -0.34 3.86
N ALA A 51 -6.40 -0.44 3.72
CA ALA A 51 -7.03 -1.42 2.85
C ALA A 51 -7.24 -0.84 1.45
N GLY A 52 -7.13 -1.68 0.43
CA GLY A 52 -7.40 -1.29 -0.95
C GLY A 52 -7.54 -2.47 -1.90
N TYR A 53 -7.70 -2.15 -3.17
CA TYR A 53 -7.71 -3.11 -4.28
C TYR A 53 -6.97 -2.57 -5.49
N VAL A 54 -6.69 -3.44 -6.45
CA VAL A 54 -5.93 -3.11 -7.66
C VAL A 54 -6.74 -3.34 -8.93
N ASN A 55 -6.33 -2.66 -10.01
CA ASN A 55 -6.82 -2.88 -11.37
C ASN A 55 -8.35 -2.73 -11.54
N ASP A 56 -8.96 -1.78 -10.82
CA ASP A 56 -10.42 -1.57 -10.79
C ASP A 56 -11.23 -2.87 -10.51
N ASN A 57 -10.59 -3.81 -9.78
CA ASN A 57 -11.22 -5.07 -9.41
C ASN A 57 -11.31 -5.18 -7.89
N PRO A 58 -12.50 -4.92 -7.31
CA PRO A 58 -12.72 -5.00 -5.86
C PRO A 58 -12.52 -6.38 -5.23
N THR A 59 -12.26 -7.44 -6.02
CA THR A 59 -11.90 -8.75 -5.50
C THR A 59 -10.39 -8.95 -5.32
N LEU A 60 -9.55 -8.10 -5.95
CA LEU A 60 -8.09 -8.16 -5.85
C LEU A 60 -7.61 -7.24 -4.72
N THR A 61 -7.94 -7.63 -3.49
CA THR A 61 -7.74 -6.80 -2.30
C THR A 61 -6.39 -7.02 -1.63
N PHE A 62 -5.92 -5.99 -0.92
CA PHE A 62 -4.72 -6.03 -0.07
C PHE A 62 -4.93 -5.25 1.24
N ASP A 63 -4.03 -5.47 2.18
CA ASP A 63 -3.92 -4.75 3.44
C ASP A 63 -2.45 -4.31 3.66
N ALA A 64 -2.21 -3.01 3.83
CA ALA A 64 -0.89 -2.41 3.93
C ALA A 64 -0.65 -1.79 5.32
N GLY A 65 0.27 -2.36 6.09
CA GLY A 65 0.64 -1.88 7.42
C GLY A 65 1.70 -0.77 7.39
N ILE A 66 1.53 0.24 8.24
CA ILE A 66 2.45 1.36 8.42
C ILE A 66 3.13 1.22 9.79
N TYR A 67 4.38 0.76 9.79
CA TYR A 67 5.13 0.45 11.01
C TYR A 67 5.99 1.60 11.53
N ASP A 68 6.57 2.38 10.61
CA ASP A 68 7.39 3.55 10.91
C ASP A 68 6.66 4.83 10.45
N ASP A 69 7.39 5.82 9.93
CA ASP A 69 6.82 7.08 9.46
C ASP A 69 5.94 6.92 8.21
N HIS A 70 6.30 5.97 7.33
CA HIS A 70 5.66 5.73 6.04
C HIS A 70 5.63 4.24 5.69
N PHE A 71 4.74 3.88 4.75
CA PHE A 71 4.72 2.57 4.14
C PHE A 71 6.01 2.31 3.33
N GLU A 72 6.59 1.12 3.52
CA GLU A 72 7.80 0.66 2.83
C GLU A 72 7.60 -0.68 2.09
N THR A 73 7.04 -1.69 2.76
CA THR A 73 6.91 -3.03 2.16
C THR A 73 5.85 -3.94 2.77
N ALA A 74 5.24 -3.57 3.90
CA ALA A 74 4.38 -4.48 4.66
C ALA A 74 2.97 -4.54 4.06
N LEU A 75 2.84 -5.21 2.92
CA LEU A 75 1.59 -5.38 2.19
C LEU A 75 1.26 -6.85 2.05
N ASP A 76 0.08 -7.21 2.54
CA ASP A 76 -0.47 -8.56 2.47
C ASP A 76 -1.63 -8.60 1.46
N PRO A 77 -1.51 -9.39 0.38
CA PRO A 77 -2.64 -9.76 -0.44
C PRO A 77 -3.72 -10.47 0.38
N THR A 78 -4.96 -9.99 0.34
CA THR A 78 -6.09 -10.60 1.07
C THR A 78 -7.00 -11.44 0.16
N SER A 79 -6.66 -11.53 -1.12
CA SER A 79 -7.34 -12.32 -2.14
C SER A 79 -6.44 -13.42 -2.71
N LYS A 80 -7.02 -14.54 -3.14
CA LYS A 80 -6.28 -15.71 -3.66
C LYS A 80 -5.67 -15.46 -5.04
N ASP A 81 -6.34 -14.65 -5.85
CA ASP A 81 -5.98 -14.36 -7.24
C ASP A 81 -5.20 -13.05 -7.37
N PHE A 82 -4.63 -12.55 -6.26
CA PHE A 82 -3.86 -11.32 -6.29
C PHE A 82 -2.66 -11.46 -7.25
N PRO A 83 -2.28 -10.37 -7.94
CA PRO A 83 -1.16 -10.39 -8.87
C PRO A 83 0.12 -10.94 -8.26
N LEU A 84 0.95 -11.55 -9.11
CA LEU A 84 2.20 -12.18 -8.68
C LEU A 84 3.33 -11.15 -8.57
N LEU A 85 4.29 -11.42 -7.69
CA LEU A 85 5.55 -10.69 -7.64
C LEU A 85 6.31 -10.83 -8.97
N LYS A 86 7.00 -9.77 -9.39
CA LYS A 86 7.88 -9.77 -10.56
C LYS A 86 9.07 -10.71 -10.37
N ASN A 87 9.62 -10.74 -9.15
CA ASN A 87 10.77 -11.57 -8.82
C ASN A 87 10.33 -12.97 -8.37
N LYS A 88 10.87 -14.00 -9.03
CA LYS A 88 10.51 -15.41 -8.77
C LYS A 88 10.97 -15.92 -7.40
N ASP A 89 12.01 -15.31 -6.84
CA ASP A 89 12.53 -15.61 -5.51
C ASP A 89 11.71 -14.94 -4.38
N ARG A 90 10.63 -14.24 -4.74
CA ARG A 90 9.76 -13.48 -3.84
C ARG A 90 10.44 -12.30 -3.15
N SER A 91 11.59 -11.85 -3.64
CA SER A 91 12.18 -10.60 -3.20
C SER A 91 11.33 -9.41 -3.64
N VAL A 92 11.24 -8.41 -2.76
CA VAL A 92 10.59 -7.12 -3.01
C VAL A 92 11.57 -6.02 -2.66
N LYS A 93 11.44 -4.88 -3.33
CA LYS A 93 12.13 -3.65 -2.94
C LYS A 93 11.23 -2.80 -2.06
N THR A 94 11.82 -2.16 -1.07
CA THR A 94 11.11 -1.13 -0.31
C THR A 94 10.89 0.11 -1.18
N VAL A 95 9.93 0.96 -0.80
CA VAL A 95 9.67 2.22 -1.51
C VAL A 95 10.93 3.09 -1.57
N SER A 96 11.68 3.18 -0.48
CA SER A 96 12.94 3.94 -0.43
C SER A 96 14.03 3.37 -1.36
N GLU A 97 14.13 2.04 -1.48
CA GLU A 97 15.05 1.41 -2.44
C GLU A 97 14.67 1.70 -3.90
N ILE A 98 13.37 1.72 -4.20
CA ILE A 98 12.84 2.06 -5.53
C ILE A 98 13.17 3.52 -5.85
N GLU A 99 12.88 4.45 -4.94
CA GLU A 99 13.18 5.88 -5.10
C GLU A 99 14.68 6.14 -5.30
N ALA A 100 15.54 5.43 -4.56
CA ALA A 100 17.00 5.52 -4.71
C ALA A 100 17.52 4.95 -6.03
N GLU A 101 16.80 4.03 -6.68
CA GLU A 101 17.12 3.51 -8.02
C GLU A 101 16.67 4.47 -9.12
N GLU A 102 15.46 5.02 -9.00
CA GLU A 102 14.91 5.99 -9.95
C GLU A 102 15.71 7.31 -9.95
N GLY A 103 16.14 7.79 -8.78
CA GLY A 103 16.92 9.02 -8.65
C GLY A 103 18.39 8.92 -9.09
N LYS A 104 18.85 7.72 -9.48
CA LYS A 104 20.20 7.50 -10.06
C LYS A 104 20.22 7.56 -11.59
N ASN A 105 19.05 7.65 -12.23
CA ASN A 105 18.88 7.80 -13.68
C ASN A 105 18.59 9.24 -14.06
#